data_AF-A0A9E6UTV1-F1
#
_entry.id   AF-A0A9E6UTV1-F1
#
_cell.length_a   1.000
_cell.length_b   1.000
_cell.length_c   1.000
_cell.angle_alpha   90.00
_cell.angle_beta   90.00
_cell.angle_gamma   90.00
#
_symmetry.space_group_name_H-M   'P 1'
#
loop_
_entity.id
_entity.type
_entity.pdbx_description
1 polymer ?
#
loop_
_entity_poly.entity_id
_entity_poly.type
_entity_poly.pdbx_seq_one_letter_code
_entity_poly.pdbx_strand_id
1 'polypeptide(L)'
;MTATLQISPSSVFVVSGGAKGITAQCTIKLAQNQPCKFILLGRSEIAEEPEYAIGYLEEPALKKRIMENLISQGEKPTPMMVQKIFNQINSSREIKKTLAAITATGAEVEYVSVDVTDTFALKEKLDSVAQKFGHITGIIHGAGNLADKLIEKKTSEDFEKVYTAKVQGLQNLLNCINPQQLQHLVLFSSVTGFYGNIGQSDYAIANEILNKSAHQFKKHYPNSHVVAINWGGWDSGMVTPQLKKAFAERGIDIIPVEIGTQMLVNELHPAFTNQSQVVIGSPMNLPPTPLESELKSYRIRRRMTLAENPFLYDHTIADVQVLPATCAMSWMIHACEEIYPGYRYLNCREFKVLKGISFNSTLADEYILEIQELSKNSGEFIDFQTKILSKNAQGKTHFHFSAIIRVVGKMPEAPIYESLNLTEDNIITTTGKGFYQNGESSLFHGPAFQEITRVLNVNPNKITVECCWPEISEQAQGQFPVKWHNPYTTDISTQSLWIWLNHFHQEVCLPGQLTYSEQFLTVPCSSPFYVSCEIENKTDTGVTANFILHSKEGQIYSRILGAKAVIWPMKMLNKK
;
A
#
# COMPACT_ATOMS: atom_id res chain seq x y z
N MET A 1 19.11 9.23 11.33
CA MET A 1 20.47 9.32 10.76
C MET A 1 20.37 10.16 9.50
N THR A 2 20.95 11.35 9.47
CA THR A 2 20.95 12.27 8.32
C THR A 2 22.01 11.83 7.32
N ALA A 3 21.71 10.85 6.48
CA ALA A 3 22.55 10.64 5.29
C ALA A 3 22.25 11.77 4.30
N THR A 4 23.31 12.36 3.77
CA THR A 4 23.25 13.51 2.86
C THR A 4 22.68 13.05 1.52
N LEU A 5 21.79 13.83 0.91
CA LEU A 5 21.31 13.57 -0.45
C LEU A 5 22.51 13.48 -1.40
N GLN A 6 22.49 12.52 -2.35
CA GLN A 6 23.49 12.43 -3.42
C GLN A 6 23.23 13.47 -4.53
N ILE A 7 23.00 14.71 -4.13
CA ILE A 7 22.80 15.87 -5.02
C ILE A 7 23.85 16.89 -4.63
N SER A 8 24.63 17.35 -5.60
CA SER A 8 25.69 18.34 -5.37
C SER A 8 25.18 19.75 -5.69
N PRO A 9 25.81 20.82 -5.17
CA PRO A 9 25.50 22.18 -5.62
C PRO A 9 25.73 22.40 -7.13
N SER A 10 26.60 21.60 -7.75
CA SER A 10 26.83 21.58 -9.20
C SER A 10 25.80 20.79 -10.00
N SER A 11 24.89 20.06 -9.34
CA SER A 11 23.86 19.29 -10.03
C SER A 11 22.88 20.23 -10.75
N VAL A 12 22.54 19.87 -11.98
CA VAL A 12 21.61 20.63 -12.81
C VAL A 12 20.38 19.76 -13.09
N PHE A 13 19.23 20.21 -12.61
CA PHE A 13 17.94 19.55 -12.83
C PHE A 13 17.13 20.28 -13.89
N VAL A 14 16.68 19.55 -14.92
CA VAL A 14 15.59 20.03 -15.78
C VAL A 14 14.26 19.56 -15.20
N VAL A 15 13.29 20.48 -15.10
CA VAL A 15 12.00 20.23 -14.45
C VAL A 15 10.86 20.59 -15.39
N SER A 16 10.25 19.61 -16.04
CA SER A 16 9.10 19.86 -16.92
C SER A 16 7.83 20.07 -16.12
N GLY A 17 7.05 21.10 -16.47
CA GLY A 17 5.92 21.52 -15.63
C GLY A 17 6.37 22.11 -14.30
N GLY A 18 7.65 22.48 -14.18
CA GLY A 18 8.30 22.84 -12.91
C GLY A 18 8.03 24.23 -12.39
N ALA A 19 7.36 25.09 -13.17
CA ALA A 19 7.21 26.49 -12.83
C ALA A 19 5.89 26.84 -12.10
N LYS A 20 4.92 25.91 -12.12
CA LYS A 20 3.59 26.07 -11.51
C LYS A 20 3.13 24.79 -10.81
N GLY A 21 2.17 24.91 -9.89
CA GLY A 21 1.53 23.77 -9.23
C GLY A 21 2.45 22.90 -8.38
N ILE A 22 2.12 21.61 -8.25
CA ILE A 22 2.80 20.67 -7.33
C ILE A 22 4.26 20.47 -7.68
N THR A 23 4.59 20.31 -8.96
CA THR A 23 5.98 20.12 -9.40
C THR A 23 6.87 21.30 -8.98
N ALA A 24 6.35 22.53 -9.04
CA ALA A 24 7.05 23.71 -8.55
C ALA A 24 7.26 23.68 -7.04
N GLN A 25 6.24 23.30 -6.26
CA GLN A 25 6.37 23.16 -4.80
C GLN A 25 7.40 22.10 -4.42
N CYS A 26 7.43 20.95 -5.10
CA CYS A 26 8.44 19.93 -4.90
C CYS A 26 9.84 20.43 -5.24
N THR A 27 9.97 21.22 -6.30
CA THR A 27 11.26 21.80 -6.71
C THR A 27 11.77 22.82 -5.70
N ILE A 28 10.89 23.68 -5.18
CA ILE A 28 11.21 24.61 -4.08
C ILE A 28 11.68 23.82 -2.84
N LYS A 29 10.98 22.75 -2.47
CA LYS A 29 11.34 21.91 -1.32
C LYS A 29 12.69 21.24 -1.48
N LEU A 30 12.97 20.75 -2.69
CA LEU A 30 14.27 20.17 -3.02
C LEU A 30 15.38 21.23 -2.92
N ALA A 31 15.16 22.42 -3.46
CA ALA A 31 16.12 23.54 -3.37
C ALA A 31 16.38 23.97 -1.91
N GLN A 32 15.36 23.96 -1.05
CA GLN A 32 15.52 24.26 0.38
C GLN A 32 16.39 23.23 1.12
N ASN A 33 16.33 21.95 0.72
CA ASN A 33 17.11 20.88 1.33
C ASN A 33 18.52 20.79 0.73
N GLN A 34 18.65 21.02 -0.58
CA GLN A 34 19.91 20.96 -1.30
C GLN A 34 19.93 22.01 -2.43
N PRO A 35 20.43 23.23 -2.16
CA PRO A 35 20.55 24.27 -3.17
C PRO A 35 21.46 23.79 -4.32
N CYS A 36 20.93 23.77 -5.54
CA CYS A 36 21.64 23.42 -6.77
C CYS A 36 21.08 24.24 -7.94
N LYS A 37 21.15 23.75 -9.18
CA LYS A 37 20.70 24.51 -10.36
C LYS A 37 19.45 23.89 -10.98
N PHE A 38 18.48 24.73 -11.36
CA PHE A 38 17.20 24.27 -11.89
C PHE A 38 16.84 24.96 -13.21
N ILE A 39 16.48 24.17 -14.22
CA ILE A 39 15.93 24.64 -15.49
C ILE A 39 14.45 24.27 -15.51
N LEU A 40 13.57 25.25 -15.27
CA LEU A 40 12.13 25.02 -15.22
C LEU A 40 11.52 25.16 -16.61
N LEU A 41 10.78 24.16 -17.07
CA LEU A 41 10.11 24.19 -18.38
C LEU A 41 8.60 24.34 -18.22
N GLY A 42 8.00 25.13 -19.10
CA GLY A 42 6.55 25.26 -19.24
C GLY A 42 6.17 25.95 -20.54
N ARG A 43 4.88 25.96 -20.90
CA ARG A 43 4.39 26.59 -22.13
C ARG A 43 4.03 28.07 -21.98
N SER A 44 3.90 28.54 -20.74
CA SER A 44 3.45 29.90 -20.47
C SER A 44 4.61 30.88 -20.64
N GLU A 45 4.38 31.99 -21.32
CA GLU A 45 5.37 33.05 -21.40
C GLU A 45 5.38 33.91 -20.13
N ILE A 46 6.56 34.40 -19.76
CA ILE A 46 6.70 35.44 -18.74
C ILE A 46 6.61 36.78 -19.45
N ALA A 47 5.52 37.51 -19.22
CA ALA A 47 5.35 38.88 -19.69
C ALA A 47 5.59 39.90 -18.56
N GLU A 48 5.91 41.13 -18.93
CA GLU A 48 5.78 42.28 -18.03
C GLU A 48 4.33 42.41 -17.57
N GLU A 49 4.16 42.76 -16.30
CA GLU A 49 2.83 42.85 -15.72
C GLU A 49 2.19 44.20 -16.11
N PRO A 50 1.00 44.20 -16.73
CA PRO A 50 0.35 45.45 -17.13
C PRO A 50 0.01 46.32 -15.91
N GLU A 51 0.16 47.63 -16.04
CA GLU A 51 -0.11 48.58 -14.94
C GLU A 51 -1.51 48.43 -14.34
N TYR A 52 -2.52 48.16 -15.18
CA TYR A 52 -3.90 47.99 -14.72
C TYR A 52 -4.12 46.76 -13.82
N ALA A 53 -3.20 45.79 -13.87
CA ALA A 53 -3.27 44.55 -13.12
C ALA A 53 -2.56 44.63 -11.76
N ILE A 54 -1.57 45.52 -11.62
CA ILE A 54 -0.74 45.65 -10.43
C ILE A 54 -1.60 45.90 -9.18
N GLY A 55 -1.34 45.14 -8.11
CA GLY A 55 -2.08 45.23 -6.85
C GLY A 55 -3.41 44.49 -6.80
N TYR A 56 -3.91 43.98 -7.93
CA TYR A 56 -5.15 43.18 -7.98
C TYR A 56 -4.84 41.69 -7.99
N LEU A 57 -4.88 41.05 -6.82
CA LEU A 57 -4.57 39.63 -6.63
C LEU A 57 -5.80 38.72 -6.76
N GLU A 58 -6.97 39.22 -6.38
CA GLU A 58 -8.22 38.46 -6.40
C GLU A 58 -8.78 38.33 -7.81
N GLU A 59 -9.25 37.13 -8.17
CA GLU A 59 -9.74 36.81 -9.51
C GLU A 59 -10.85 37.76 -10.00
N PRO A 60 -11.92 38.04 -9.23
CA PRO A 60 -12.98 38.95 -9.67
C PRO A 60 -12.47 40.37 -9.92
N ALA A 61 -11.57 40.85 -9.06
CA ALA A 61 -11.04 42.20 -9.16
C ALA A 61 -10.13 42.34 -10.39
N LEU A 62 -9.25 41.38 -10.63
CA LEU A 62 -8.37 41.39 -11.80
C LEU A 62 -9.16 41.26 -13.11
N LYS A 63 -10.15 40.36 -13.16
CA LYS A 63 -11.03 40.23 -14.34
C LYS A 63 -11.77 41.52 -14.64
N LYS A 64 -12.23 42.25 -13.61
CA LYS A 64 -12.84 43.58 -13.78
C LYS A 64 -11.89 44.57 -14.44
N ARG A 65 -10.63 44.65 -13.98
CA ARG A 65 -9.61 45.54 -14.58
C ARG A 65 -9.28 45.17 -16.02
N ILE A 66 -9.21 43.88 -16.34
CA ILE A 66 -9.02 43.40 -17.70
C ILE A 66 -10.18 43.85 -18.60
N MET A 67 -11.44 43.72 -18.14
CA MET A 67 -12.60 44.18 -18.88
C MET A 67 -12.58 45.70 -19.12
N GLU A 68 -12.28 46.49 -18.08
CA GLU A 68 -12.17 47.95 -18.18
C GLU A 68 -11.08 48.37 -19.19
N ASN A 69 -9.94 47.68 -19.18
CA ASN A 69 -8.84 47.94 -20.12
C ASN A 69 -9.26 47.63 -21.58
N LEU A 70 -9.88 46.47 -21.84
CA LEU A 70 -10.37 46.12 -23.17
C LEU A 70 -11.39 47.14 -23.69
N ILE A 71 -12.33 47.57 -22.84
CA ILE A 71 -13.32 48.61 -23.19
C ILE A 71 -12.62 49.93 -23.53
N SER A 72 -11.60 50.33 -22.74
CA SER A 72 -10.85 51.56 -23.00
C SER A 72 -10.06 51.55 -24.32
N GLN A 73 -9.74 50.35 -24.82
CA GLN A 73 -9.08 50.14 -26.11
C GLN A 73 -10.07 49.98 -27.28
N GLY A 74 -11.38 50.10 -27.03
CA GLY A 74 -12.43 49.91 -28.03
C GLY A 74 -12.73 48.44 -28.34
N GLU A 75 -12.20 47.50 -27.57
CA GLU A 75 -12.47 46.07 -27.71
C GLU A 75 -13.70 45.64 -26.90
N LYS A 76 -14.46 44.67 -27.43
CA LYS A 76 -15.59 44.07 -26.70
C LYS A 76 -15.09 42.93 -25.82
N PRO A 77 -15.13 43.06 -24.47
CA PRO A 77 -14.61 42.01 -23.59
C PRO A 77 -15.51 40.78 -23.61
N THR A 78 -15.03 39.70 -24.24
CA THR A 78 -15.69 38.39 -24.16
C THR A 78 -15.16 37.58 -22.97
N PRO A 79 -15.96 36.68 -22.36
CA PRO A 79 -15.49 35.84 -21.25
C PRO A 79 -14.23 35.06 -21.57
N MET A 80 -14.10 34.55 -22.80
CA MET A 80 -12.91 33.82 -23.26
C MET A 80 -11.67 34.71 -23.33
N MET A 81 -11.79 35.92 -23.87
CA MET A 81 -10.66 36.88 -23.94
C MET A 81 -10.20 37.29 -22.54
N VAL A 82 -11.14 37.65 -21.68
CA VAL A 82 -10.86 38.05 -20.29
C VAL A 82 -10.19 36.89 -19.55
N GLN A 83 -10.69 35.66 -19.69
CA GLN A 83 -10.10 34.48 -19.08
C GLN A 83 -8.68 34.20 -19.61
N LYS A 84 -8.44 34.39 -20.92
CA LYS A 84 -7.12 34.20 -21.53
C LYS A 84 -6.10 35.17 -20.95
N ILE A 85 -6.41 36.45 -20.90
CA ILE A 85 -5.53 37.50 -20.34
C ILE A 85 -5.31 37.26 -18.84
N PHE A 86 -6.37 36.93 -18.09
CA PHE A 86 -6.28 36.57 -16.68
C PHE A 86 -5.30 35.40 -16.46
N ASN A 87 -5.45 34.32 -17.24
CA ASN A 87 -4.57 33.15 -17.15
C ASN A 87 -3.11 33.48 -17.49
N GLN A 88 -2.87 34.37 -18.45
CA GLN A 88 -1.52 34.83 -18.82
C GLN A 88 -0.87 35.61 -17.67
N ILE A 89 -1.56 36.61 -17.11
CA ILE A 89 -1.07 37.40 -15.98
C ILE A 89 -0.80 36.50 -14.77
N ASN A 90 -1.78 35.67 -14.40
CA ASN A 90 -1.65 34.80 -13.23
C ASN A 90 -0.54 33.76 -13.40
N SER A 91 -0.37 33.20 -14.60
CA SER A 91 0.75 32.29 -14.89
C SER A 91 2.09 33.00 -14.77
N SER A 92 2.23 34.21 -15.32
CA SER A 92 3.47 34.99 -15.20
C SER A 92 3.81 35.29 -13.73
N ARG A 93 2.81 35.69 -12.93
CA ARG A 93 2.97 35.92 -11.48
C ARG A 93 3.40 34.66 -10.73
N GLU A 94 2.74 33.53 -10.97
CA GLU A 94 3.06 32.26 -10.31
C GLU A 94 4.48 31.81 -10.65
N ILE A 95 4.88 31.90 -11.92
CA ILE A 95 6.23 31.56 -12.37
C ILE A 95 7.27 32.46 -11.68
N LYS A 96 7.07 33.79 -11.69
CA LYS A 96 7.97 34.74 -11.02
C LYS A 96 8.09 34.44 -9.52
N LYS A 97 6.99 34.08 -8.85
CA LYS A 97 6.98 33.67 -7.44
C LYS A 97 7.79 32.41 -7.22
N THR A 98 7.63 31.39 -8.06
CA THR A 98 8.43 30.14 -8.00
C THR A 98 9.91 30.42 -8.17
N LEU A 99 10.29 31.23 -9.16
CA LEU A 99 11.69 31.62 -9.40
C LEU A 99 12.29 32.33 -8.18
N ALA A 100 11.59 33.33 -7.64
CA ALA A 100 12.03 34.06 -6.45
C ALA A 100 12.18 33.13 -5.23
N ALA A 101 11.25 32.19 -5.03
CA ALA A 101 11.30 31.23 -3.94
C ALA A 101 12.50 30.29 -4.04
N ILE A 102 12.84 29.82 -5.25
CA ILE A 102 14.02 28.97 -5.48
C ILE A 102 15.30 29.80 -5.27
N THR A 103 15.40 30.99 -5.85
CA THR A 103 16.57 31.87 -5.67
C THR A 103 16.83 32.20 -4.20
N ALA A 104 15.78 32.41 -3.39
CA ALA A 104 15.91 32.67 -1.96
C ALA A 104 16.54 31.52 -1.16
N THR A 105 16.61 30.30 -1.70
CA THR A 105 17.31 29.16 -1.08
C THR A 105 18.82 29.17 -1.33
N GLY A 106 19.31 30.05 -2.22
CA GLY A 106 20.69 30.04 -2.72
C GLY A 106 20.89 29.20 -3.98
N ALA A 107 19.83 28.59 -4.52
CA ALA A 107 19.84 27.86 -5.78
C ALA A 107 19.84 28.81 -7.00
N GLU A 108 20.45 28.36 -8.10
CA GLU A 108 20.35 29.04 -9.40
C GLU A 108 19.14 28.49 -10.17
N VAL A 109 18.37 29.36 -10.83
CA VAL A 109 17.17 28.93 -11.57
C VAL A 109 16.95 29.75 -12.83
N GLU A 110 16.60 29.08 -13.92
CA GLU A 110 16.19 29.70 -15.19
C GLU A 110 14.87 29.08 -15.66
N TYR A 111 13.93 29.92 -16.10
CA TYR A 111 12.69 29.46 -16.72
C TYR A 111 12.79 29.52 -18.24
N VAL A 112 12.36 28.44 -18.89
CA VAL A 112 12.31 28.33 -20.35
C VAL A 112 10.87 28.08 -20.79
N SER A 113 10.32 29.01 -21.57
CA SER A 113 9.03 28.81 -22.24
C SER A 113 9.23 27.90 -23.46
N VAL A 114 8.82 26.64 -23.35
CA VAL A 114 8.92 25.63 -24.42
C VAL A 114 7.88 24.52 -24.21
N ASP A 115 7.32 24.02 -25.31
CA ASP A 115 6.52 22.79 -25.28
C ASP A 115 7.44 21.58 -25.29
N VAL A 116 7.35 20.71 -24.27
CA VAL A 116 8.18 19.50 -24.17
C VAL A 116 7.91 18.48 -25.28
N THR A 117 6.79 18.63 -26.00
CA THR A 117 6.46 17.80 -27.16
C THR A 117 7.16 18.25 -28.45
N ASP A 118 7.67 19.48 -28.51
CA ASP A 118 8.49 20.00 -29.62
C ASP A 118 9.97 19.67 -29.38
N THR A 119 10.43 18.56 -29.95
CA THR A 119 11.80 18.06 -29.72
C THR A 119 12.88 19.04 -30.19
N PHE A 120 12.67 19.75 -31.31
CA PHE A 120 13.67 20.63 -31.87
C PHE A 120 13.83 21.89 -31.01
N ALA A 121 12.72 22.54 -30.70
CA ALA A 121 12.73 23.72 -29.83
C ALA A 121 13.23 23.37 -28.43
N LEU A 122 12.83 22.22 -27.88
CA LEU A 122 13.32 21.73 -26.59
C LEU A 122 14.84 21.57 -26.59
N LYS A 123 15.39 20.90 -27.61
CA LYS A 123 16.83 20.68 -27.71
C LYS A 123 17.61 21.99 -27.79
N GLU A 124 17.18 22.90 -28.69
CA GLU A 124 17.83 24.21 -28.87
C GLU A 124 17.86 25.01 -27.55
N LYS A 125 16.73 25.09 -26.85
CA LYS A 125 16.64 25.85 -25.60
C LYS A 125 17.43 25.20 -24.47
N LEU A 126 17.38 23.87 -24.34
CA LEU A 126 18.15 23.17 -23.32
C LEU A 126 19.65 23.32 -23.53
N ASP A 127 20.14 23.21 -24.77
CA ASP A 127 21.55 23.38 -25.07
C ASP A 127 22.02 24.81 -24.72
N SER A 128 21.19 25.83 -25.00
CA SER A 128 21.49 27.21 -24.64
C SER A 128 21.64 27.43 -23.13
N VAL A 129 20.77 26.83 -22.31
CA VAL A 129 20.84 26.98 -20.85
C VAL A 129 21.93 26.09 -20.25
N ALA A 130 22.16 24.89 -20.80
CA ALA A 130 23.21 23.99 -20.36
C ALA A 130 24.62 24.60 -20.53
N GLN A 131 24.83 25.48 -21.52
CA GLN A 131 26.07 26.25 -21.65
C GLN A 131 26.34 27.16 -20.44
N LYS A 132 25.30 27.65 -19.76
CA LYS A 132 25.42 28.49 -18.56
C LYS A 132 25.55 27.65 -17.29
N PHE A 133 24.72 26.61 -17.15
CA PHE A 133 24.57 25.89 -15.88
C PHE A 133 25.51 24.68 -15.77
N GLY A 134 25.93 24.11 -16.89
CA GLY A 134 26.69 22.87 -16.99
C GLY A 134 25.83 21.69 -17.46
N HIS A 135 26.38 20.49 -17.31
CA HIS A 135 25.71 19.26 -17.75
C HIS A 135 24.45 18.98 -16.93
N ILE A 136 23.37 18.58 -17.61
CA ILE A 136 22.12 18.19 -16.95
C ILE A 136 22.32 16.81 -16.31
N THR A 137 22.32 16.78 -14.98
CA THR A 137 22.52 15.56 -14.17
C THR A 137 21.20 14.97 -13.67
N GLY A 138 20.10 15.70 -13.78
CA GLY A 138 18.81 15.26 -13.26
C GLY A 138 17.61 15.69 -14.11
N ILE A 139 16.60 14.84 -14.18
CA ILE A 139 15.30 15.15 -14.78
C ILE A 139 14.22 14.98 -13.71
N ILE A 140 13.35 15.97 -13.56
CA ILE A 140 12.07 15.87 -12.87
C ILE A 140 10.95 16.08 -13.89
N HIS A 141 10.25 15.01 -14.22
CA HIS A 141 9.20 15.05 -15.23
C HIS A 141 7.81 15.16 -14.58
N GLY A 142 7.35 16.40 -14.41
CA GLY A 142 6.03 16.75 -13.85
C GLY A 142 5.00 17.29 -14.85
N ALA A 143 5.28 17.23 -16.16
CA ALA A 143 4.33 17.71 -17.17
C ALA A 143 3.16 16.74 -17.33
N GLY A 144 1.95 17.26 -17.47
CA GLY A 144 0.76 16.44 -17.68
C GLY A 144 -0.50 17.28 -17.84
N ASN A 145 -1.47 16.71 -18.55
CA ASN A 145 -2.81 17.26 -18.71
C ASN A 145 -3.85 16.19 -18.32
N LEU A 146 -5.09 16.61 -18.12
CA LEU A 146 -6.25 15.73 -17.92
C LEU A 146 -7.27 15.94 -19.05
N ALA A 147 -8.02 14.89 -19.35
CA ALA A 147 -9.13 14.87 -20.31
C ALA A 147 -10.21 13.87 -19.85
N ASP A 148 -10.63 13.99 -18.59
CA ASP A 148 -11.46 13.00 -17.91
C ASP A 148 -12.83 12.84 -18.59
N LYS A 149 -13.08 11.64 -19.11
CA LYS A 149 -14.30 11.22 -19.80
C LYS A 149 -14.41 9.70 -19.74
N LEU A 150 -15.64 9.17 -19.67
CA LEU A 150 -15.84 7.73 -19.86
C LEU A 150 -15.28 7.29 -21.22
N ILE A 151 -14.78 6.06 -21.30
CA ILE A 151 -14.00 5.58 -22.46
C ILE A 151 -14.82 5.66 -23.75
N GLU A 152 -16.12 5.41 -23.68
CA GLU A 152 -17.05 5.51 -24.82
C GLU A 152 -17.30 6.95 -25.31
N LYS A 153 -16.85 7.96 -24.56
CA LYS A 153 -16.96 9.39 -24.90
C LYS A 153 -15.60 10.05 -25.19
N LYS A 154 -14.49 9.31 -25.13
CA LYS A 154 -13.15 9.86 -25.42
C LYS A 154 -12.92 9.96 -26.92
N THR A 155 -12.35 11.08 -27.35
CA THR A 155 -11.85 11.27 -28.73
C THR A 155 -10.35 10.99 -28.79
N SER A 156 -9.81 10.83 -29.99
CA SER A 156 -8.35 10.72 -30.18
C SER A 156 -7.62 11.99 -29.71
N GLU A 157 -8.23 13.17 -29.86
CA GLU A 157 -7.65 14.44 -29.37
C GLU A 157 -7.54 14.47 -27.83
N ASP A 158 -8.54 13.94 -27.13
CA ASP A 158 -8.48 13.80 -25.66
C ASP A 158 -7.30 12.90 -25.26
N PHE A 159 -7.13 11.76 -25.94
CA PHE A 159 -6.03 10.83 -25.70
C PHE A 159 -4.68 11.49 -25.95
N GLU A 160 -4.49 12.10 -27.12
CA GLU A 160 -3.21 12.74 -27.50
C GLU A 160 -2.83 13.85 -26.52
N LYS A 161 -3.81 14.66 -26.07
CA LYS A 161 -3.58 15.74 -25.10
C LYS A 161 -3.01 15.23 -23.76
N VAL A 162 -3.43 14.05 -23.31
CA VAL A 162 -2.97 13.44 -22.05
C VAL A 162 -1.67 12.66 -22.26
N TYR A 163 -1.62 11.85 -23.32
CA TYR A 163 -0.49 10.96 -23.62
C TYR A 163 0.79 11.73 -23.96
N THR A 164 0.72 12.68 -24.89
CA THR A 164 1.91 13.37 -25.44
C THR A 164 2.68 14.14 -24.36
N ALA A 165 1.99 14.88 -23.49
CA ALA A 165 2.65 15.68 -22.46
C ALA A 165 3.49 14.85 -21.48
N LYS A 166 3.05 13.61 -21.19
CA LYS A 166 3.74 12.68 -20.27
C LYS A 166 4.74 11.79 -21.02
N VAL A 167 4.26 11.03 -21.99
CA VAL A 167 5.05 9.97 -22.62
C VAL A 167 6.01 10.55 -23.66
N GLN A 168 5.48 11.30 -24.63
CA GLN A 168 6.32 11.94 -25.65
C GLN A 168 7.24 13.00 -25.03
N GLY A 169 6.73 13.76 -24.05
CA GLY A 169 7.51 14.75 -23.31
C GLY A 169 8.71 14.12 -22.58
N LEU A 170 8.53 13.00 -21.88
CA LEU A 170 9.64 12.26 -21.27
C LEU A 170 10.63 11.75 -22.33
N GLN A 171 10.12 11.14 -23.40
CA GLN A 171 10.97 10.62 -24.47
C GLN A 171 11.84 11.73 -25.08
N ASN A 172 11.26 12.90 -25.33
CA ASN A 172 11.99 14.06 -25.87
C ASN A 172 13.06 14.56 -24.91
N LEU A 173 12.76 14.65 -23.60
CA LEU A 173 13.76 15.03 -22.58
C LEU A 173 14.94 14.05 -22.57
N LEU A 174 14.66 12.74 -22.56
CA LEU A 174 15.68 11.69 -22.57
C LEU A 174 16.50 11.68 -23.87
N ASN A 175 15.92 12.11 -25.00
CA ASN A 175 16.65 12.26 -26.26
C ASN A 175 17.50 13.54 -26.32
N CYS A 176 17.11 14.60 -25.60
CA CYS A 176 17.85 15.85 -25.59
C CYS A 176 19.08 15.81 -24.67
N ILE A 177 19.10 14.90 -23.70
CA ILE A 177 20.09 14.82 -22.63
C ILE A 177 20.86 13.50 -22.75
N ASN A 178 22.17 13.55 -22.55
CA ASN A 178 23.00 12.35 -22.54
C ASN A 178 22.62 11.45 -21.34
N PRO A 179 22.00 10.27 -21.55
CA PRO A 179 21.47 9.48 -20.45
C PRO A 179 22.57 8.89 -19.54
N GLN A 180 23.81 8.73 -20.05
CA GLN A 180 24.96 8.30 -19.25
C GLN A 180 25.39 9.32 -18.19
N GLN A 181 24.98 10.59 -18.34
CA GLN A 181 25.29 11.66 -17.38
C GLN A 181 24.16 11.88 -16.36
N LEU A 182 23.00 11.24 -16.56
CA LEU A 182 21.87 11.35 -15.65
C LEU A 182 22.13 10.56 -14.36
N GLN A 183 22.24 11.28 -13.27
CA GLN A 183 22.31 10.75 -11.92
C GLN A 183 20.90 10.55 -11.33
N HIS A 184 19.94 11.37 -11.73
CA HIS A 184 18.58 11.38 -11.17
C HIS A 184 17.50 11.41 -12.25
N LEU A 185 16.50 10.53 -12.15
CA LEU A 185 15.30 10.54 -12.98
C LEU A 185 14.06 10.38 -12.10
N VAL A 186 13.31 11.46 -11.92
CA VAL A 186 12.10 11.51 -11.09
C VAL A 186 10.89 11.69 -11.99
N LEU A 187 9.97 10.74 -11.98
CA LEU A 187 8.77 10.76 -12.80
C LEU A 187 7.54 10.97 -11.93
N PHE A 188 6.76 12.01 -12.21
CA PHE A 188 5.48 12.24 -11.54
C PHE A 188 4.41 11.38 -12.23
N SER A 189 4.26 10.17 -11.70
CA SER A 189 3.19 9.24 -12.04
C SER A 189 1.96 9.51 -11.15
N SER A 190 1.00 8.59 -11.14
CA SER A 190 -0.21 8.68 -10.33
C SER A 190 -0.70 7.31 -9.91
N VAL A 191 -1.36 7.23 -8.75
CA VAL A 191 -2.11 6.03 -8.30
C VAL A 191 -3.06 5.50 -9.36
N THR A 192 -3.58 6.35 -10.25
CA THR A 192 -4.42 5.95 -11.39
C THR A 192 -3.70 5.04 -12.38
N GLY A 193 -2.38 5.19 -12.56
CA GLY A 193 -1.59 4.28 -13.39
C GLY A 193 -1.52 2.86 -12.82
N PHE A 194 -1.59 2.74 -11.50
CA PHE A 194 -1.47 1.46 -10.79
C PHE A 194 -2.84 0.80 -10.52
N TYR A 195 -3.81 1.54 -10.00
CA TYR A 195 -5.13 1.02 -9.61
C TYR A 195 -6.24 1.27 -10.65
N GLY A 196 -5.99 2.14 -11.64
CA GLY A 196 -7.02 2.63 -12.55
C GLY A 196 -7.97 3.65 -11.89
N ASN A 197 -8.69 4.41 -12.71
CA ASN A 197 -9.79 5.26 -12.24
C ASN A 197 -10.82 5.44 -13.35
N ILE A 198 -12.10 5.47 -12.98
CA ILE A 198 -13.20 5.61 -13.94
C ILE A 198 -13.08 6.97 -14.62
N GLY A 199 -13.11 6.96 -15.96
CA GLY A 199 -12.99 8.16 -16.79
C GLY A 199 -11.56 8.62 -17.10
N GLN A 200 -10.55 7.89 -16.63
CA GLN A 200 -9.13 8.26 -16.75
C GLN A 200 -8.29 7.18 -17.46
N SER A 201 -8.84 6.53 -18.48
CA SER A 201 -8.15 5.42 -19.17
C SER A 201 -6.81 5.83 -19.81
N ASP A 202 -6.80 6.94 -20.55
CA ASP A 202 -5.59 7.53 -21.16
C ASP A 202 -4.57 7.99 -20.12
N TYR A 203 -5.04 8.61 -19.04
CA TYR A 203 -4.20 9.02 -17.92
C TYR A 203 -3.59 7.82 -17.19
N ALA A 204 -4.35 6.74 -16.97
CA ALA A 204 -3.84 5.49 -16.42
C ALA A 204 -2.73 4.92 -17.31
N ILE A 205 -2.97 4.81 -18.63
CA ILE A 205 -1.99 4.35 -19.62
C ILE A 205 -0.72 5.19 -19.56
N ALA A 206 -0.85 6.53 -19.62
CA ALA A 206 0.31 7.43 -19.65
C ALA A 206 1.16 7.29 -18.38
N ASN A 207 0.54 7.22 -17.19
CA ASN A 207 1.26 7.07 -15.92
C ASN A 207 1.88 5.68 -15.77
N GLU A 208 1.22 4.61 -16.22
CA GLU A 208 1.81 3.27 -16.17
C GLU A 208 3.00 3.13 -17.13
N ILE A 209 2.96 3.80 -18.29
CA ILE A 209 4.13 3.89 -19.17
C ILE A 209 5.28 4.60 -18.47
N LEU A 210 5.04 5.68 -17.71
CA LEU A 210 6.09 6.31 -16.89
C LEU A 210 6.66 5.34 -15.86
N ASN A 211 5.79 4.58 -15.16
CA ASN A 211 6.22 3.56 -14.20
C ASN A 211 7.17 2.54 -14.85
N LYS A 212 6.78 1.98 -16.00
CA LYS A 212 7.63 1.00 -16.72
C LYS A 212 8.88 1.64 -17.32
N SER A 213 8.82 2.91 -17.72
CA SER A 213 9.99 3.67 -18.19
C SER A 213 11.04 3.85 -17.10
N ALA A 214 10.63 4.08 -15.84
CA ALA A 214 11.55 4.13 -14.71
C ALA A 214 12.30 2.80 -14.50
N HIS A 215 11.58 1.67 -14.48
CA HIS A 215 12.19 0.34 -14.40
C HIS A 215 13.14 0.07 -15.56
N GLN A 216 12.72 0.39 -16.79
CA GLN A 216 13.55 0.22 -17.97
C GLN A 216 14.82 1.08 -17.89
N PHE A 217 14.71 2.36 -17.50
CA PHE A 217 15.87 3.24 -17.38
C PHE A 217 16.83 2.74 -16.30
N LYS A 218 16.34 2.37 -15.11
CA LYS A 218 17.18 1.83 -14.02
C LYS A 218 17.92 0.56 -14.44
N LYS A 219 17.28 -0.31 -15.22
CA LYS A 219 17.93 -1.52 -15.76
C LYS A 219 19.11 -1.20 -16.68
N HIS A 220 19.01 -0.15 -17.51
CA HIS A 220 20.08 0.26 -18.43
C HIS A 220 21.16 1.11 -17.73
N TYR A 221 20.78 1.86 -16.70
CA TYR A 221 21.65 2.77 -15.94
C TYR A 221 21.55 2.47 -14.44
N PRO A 222 22.15 1.36 -13.96
CA PRO A 222 21.96 0.88 -12.58
C PRO A 222 22.48 1.84 -11.51
N ASN A 223 23.43 2.72 -11.88
CA ASN A 223 24.01 3.71 -10.97
C ASN A 223 23.16 4.99 -10.82
N SER A 224 22.14 5.19 -11.67
CA SER A 224 21.25 6.35 -11.56
C SER A 224 20.19 6.11 -10.49
N HIS A 225 19.86 7.12 -9.71
CA HIS A 225 18.69 7.12 -8.84
C HIS A 225 17.45 7.43 -9.68
N VAL A 226 16.57 6.45 -9.83
CA VAL A 226 15.40 6.53 -10.70
C VAL A 226 14.19 6.18 -9.88
N VAL A 227 13.14 7.02 -9.91
CA VAL A 227 11.90 6.75 -9.19
C VAL A 227 10.70 7.29 -9.97
N ALA A 228 9.70 6.43 -10.20
CA ALA A 228 8.36 6.84 -10.59
C ALA A 228 7.47 6.91 -9.35
N ILE A 229 7.06 8.13 -8.99
CA ILE A 229 6.22 8.37 -7.81
C ILE A 229 4.76 8.40 -8.24
N ASN A 230 4.00 7.39 -7.82
CA ASN A 230 2.57 7.26 -8.07
C ASN A 230 1.82 8.06 -7.01
N TRP A 231 1.64 9.35 -7.28
CA TRP A 231 0.98 10.28 -6.37
C TRP A 231 -0.53 10.03 -6.27
N GLY A 232 -1.04 10.03 -5.04
CA GLY A 232 -2.45 10.18 -4.71
C GLY A 232 -2.96 11.61 -4.91
N GLY A 233 -4.19 11.88 -4.47
CA GLY A 233 -4.78 13.22 -4.57
C GLY A 233 -4.08 14.22 -3.65
N TRP A 234 -3.64 15.36 -4.18
CA TRP A 234 -3.00 16.43 -3.41
C TRP A 234 -4.01 17.47 -2.91
N ASP A 235 -3.70 18.13 -1.81
CA ASP A 235 -4.52 19.21 -1.24
C ASP A 235 -4.52 20.50 -2.10
N SER A 236 -3.76 20.50 -3.18
CA SER A 236 -3.74 21.57 -4.19
C SER A 236 -3.52 20.99 -5.60
N GLY A 237 -3.43 21.87 -6.59
CA GLY A 237 -3.23 21.48 -7.99
C GLY A 237 -4.53 20.99 -8.64
N MET A 238 -4.55 19.73 -9.08
CA MET A 238 -5.62 19.19 -9.93
C MET A 238 -6.88 18.74 -9.14
N VAL A 239 -6.85 18.76 -7.81
CA VAL A 239 -7.99 18.34 -6.97
C VAL A 239 -8.86 19.55 -6.59
N THR A 240 -10.10 19.57 -7.05
CA THR A 240 -11.08 20.62 -6.73
C THR A 240 -11.74 20.38 -5.36
N PRO A 241 -12.33 21.40 -4.70
CA PRO A 241 -13.05 21.22 -3.44
C PRO A 241 -14.16 20.17 -3.49
N GLN A 242 -14.87 20.05 -4.62
CA GLN A 242 -15.89 19.01 -4.81
C GLN A 242 -15.26 17.60 -4.84
N LEU A 243 -14.11 17.46 -5.50
CA LEU A 243 -13.39 16.19 -5.57
C LEU A 243 -12.83 15.79 -4.21
N LYS A 244 -12.38 16.76 -3.40
CA LYS A 244 -11.94 16.50 -2.01
C LYS A 244 -13.05 15.85 -1.18
N LYS A 245 -14.28 16.36 -1.29
CA LYS A 245 -15.43 15.80 -0.58
C LYS A 245 -15.73 14.36 -1.04
N ALA A 246 -15.70 14.12 -2.35
CA ALA A 246 -15.92 12.79 -2.91
C ALA A 246 -14.83 11.77 -2.50
N PHE A 247 -13.58 12.22 -2.34
CA PHE A 247 -12.49 11.40 -1.81
C PHE A 247 -12.69 11.06 -0.34
N ALA A 248 -13.07 12.04 0.49
CA ALA A 248 -13.36 11.81 1.90
C ALA A 248 -14.50 10.79 2.10
N GLU A 249 -15.58 10.88 1.31
CA GLU A 249 -16.69 9.91 1.34
C GLU A 249 -16.28 8.47 0.96
N ARG A 250 -15.14 8.31 0.26
CA ARG A 250 -14.58 7.01 -0.14
C ARG A 250 -13.40 6.56 0.73
N GLY A 251 -13.07 7.31 1.79
CA GLY A 251 -11.92 7.03 2.65
C GLY A 251 -10.57 7.19 1.92
N ILE A 252 -10.50 8.05 0.90
CA ILE A 252 -9.27 8.39 0.20
C ILE A 252 -8.70 9.65 0.85
N ASP A 253 -7.54 9.53 1.48
CA ASP A 253 -6.87 10.67 2.10
C ASP A 253 -6.20 11.54 1.04
N ILE A 254 -6.18 12.83 1.34
CA ILE A 254 -5.56 13.85 0.50
C ILE A 254 -4.19 14.15 1.09
N ILE A 255 -3.18 14.20 0.22
CA ILE A 255 -1.80 14.48 0.59
C ILE A 255 -1.65 15.98 0.86
N PRO A 256 -1.32 16.39 2.10
CA PRO A 256 -0.98 17.78 2.38
C PRO A 256 0.27 18.18 1.61
N VAL A 257 0.31 19.40 1.07
CA VAL A 257 1.42 19.86 0.20
C VAL A 257 2.77 19.74 0.87
N GLU A 258 2.87 20.16 2.13
CA GLU A 258 4.11 20.08 2.90
C GLU A 258 4.61 18.64 3.06
N ILE A 259 3.70 17.70 3.36
CA ILE A 259 4.04 16.28 3.50
C ILE A 259 4.47 15.69 2.16
N GLY A 260 3.70 15.90 1.09
CA GLY A 260 4.01 15.35 -0.22
C GLY A 260 5.33 15.87 -0.78
N THR A 261 5.62 17.16 -0.62
CA THR A 261 6.90 17.73 -1.07
C THR A 261 8.07 17.19 -0.26
N GLN A 262 7.92 16.99 1.04
CA GLN A 262 8.95 16.35 1.87
C GLN A 262 9.15 14.88 1.48
N MET A 263 8.09 14.15 1.14
CA MET A 263 8.19 12.77 0.67
C MET A 263 9.01 12.67 -0.62
N LEU A 264 8.85 13.60 -1.57
CA LEU A 264 9.71 13.63 -2.76
C LEU A 264 11.20 13.77 -2.40
N VAL A 265 11.53 14.63 -1.43
CA VAL A 265 12.92 14.78 -0.97
C VAL A 265 13.42 13.50 -0.31
N ASN A 266 12.57 12.85 0.49
CA ASN A 266 12.91 11.58 1.14
C ASN A 266 13.20 10.48 0.12
N GLU A 267 12.40 10.36 -0.95
CA GLU A 267 12.61 9.36 -2.01
C GLU A 267 13.95 9.56 -2.75
N LEU A 268 14.54 10.76 -2.71
CA LEU A 268 15.88 11.01 -3.29
C LEU A 268 17.04 10.61 -2.35
N HIS A 269 16.73 10.13 -1.15
CA HIS A 269 17.73 9.65 -0.20
C HIS A 269 18.37 8.32 -0.68
N PRO A 270 19.69 8.08 -0.45
CA PRO A 270 20.38 6.89 -0.93
C PRO A 270 19.79 5.55 -0.48
N ALA A 271 19.06 5.54 0.64
CA ALA A 271 18.35 4.37 1.14
C ALA A 271 17.29 3.83 0.14
N PHE A 272 16.77 4.68 -0.74
CA PHE A 272 15.73 4.35 -1.71
C PHE A 272 16.27 4.17 -3.14
N THR A 273 17.59 4.17 -3.35
CA THR A 273 18.20 4.08 -4.70
C THR A 273 17.83 2.82 -5.49
N ASN A 274 17.37 1.76 -4.81
CA ASN A 274 16.90 0.52 -5.44
C ASN A 274 15.37 0.45 -5.62
N GLN A 275 14.64 1.52 -5.30
CA GLN A 275 13.19 1.62 -5.42
C GLN A 275 12.81 2.43 -6.65
N SER A 276 12.61 1.75 -7.78
CA SER A 276 12.28 2.42 -9.06
C SER A 276 10.84 2.90 -9.18
N GLN A 277 9.97 2.49 -8.25
CA GLN A 277 8.56 2.85 -8.25
C GLN A 277 8.04 2.86 -6.81
N VAL A 278 7.25 3.87 -6.47
CA VAL A 278 6.61 4.03 -5.16
C VAL A 278 5.19 4.54 -5.33
N VAL A 279 4.31 4.19 -4.40
CA VAL A 279 2.97 4.78 -4.25
C VAL A 279 2.98 5.67 -3.01
N ILE A 280 2.56 6.92 -3.17
CA ILE A 280 2.45 7.86 -2.05
C ILE A 280 1.03 8.42 -2.05
N GLY A 281 0.23 8.03 -1.06
CA GLY A 281 -1.20 8.32 -0.93
C GLY A 281 -1.99 7.09 -0.48
N SER A 282 -3.30 7.25 -0.23
CA SER A 282 -4.14 6.12 0.16
C SER A 282 -4.32 5.14 -1.00
N PRO A 283 -4.30 3.82 -0.75
CA PRO A 283 -4.63 2.84 -1.77
C PRO A 283 -6.06 3.10 -2.27
N MET A 284 -6.25 3.11 -3.59
CA MET A 284 -7.60 3.20 -4.14
C MET A 284 -8.27 1.84 -3.99
N ASN A 285 -9.19 1.73 -3.02
CA ASN A 285 -10.03 0.55 -2.90
C ASN A 285 -10.94 0.46 -4.13
N LEU A 286 -10.83 -0.63 -4.87
CA LEU A 286 -11.80 -0.92 -5.94
C LEU A 286 -13.18 -1.03 -5.29
N PRO A 287 -14.21 -0.35 -5.84
CA PRO A 287 -15.56 -0.54 -5.35
C PRO A 287 -15.95 -2.03 -5.48
N PRO A 288 -16.75 -2.57 -4.55
CA PRO A 288 -17.21 -3.95 -4.62
C PRO A 288 -17.81 -4.25 -5.99
N THR A 289 -17.34 -5.32 -6.63
CA THR A 289 -17.89 -5.76 -7.93
C THR A 289 -19.40 -6.02 -7.77
N PRO A 290 -20.26 -5.51 -8.67
CA PRO A 290 -21.69 -5.84 -8.64
C PRO A 290 -21.88 -7.36 -8.71
N LEU A 291 -22.75 -7.90 -7.85
CA LEU A 291 -22.96 -9.34 -7.77
C LEU A 291 -24.04 -9.79 -8.75
N GLU A 292 -23.71 -10.82 -9.53
CA GLU A 292 -24.69 -11.61 -10.28
C GLU A 292 -25.44 -12.56 -9.34
N SER A 293 -26.68 -12.90 -9.70
CA SER A 293 -27.52 -13.81 -8.90
C SER A 293 -27.10 -15.29 -9.01
N GLU A 294 -26.38 -15.67 -10.06
CA GLU A 294 -25.91 -17.04 -10.27
C GLU A 294 -24.83 -17.42 -9.25
N LEU A 295 -24.96 -18.61 -8.65
CA LEU A 295 -23.95 -19.19 -7.77
C LEU A 295 -22.95 -20.03 -8.57
N LYS A 296 -21.68 -19.78 -8.37
CA LYS A 296 -20.55 -20.37 -9.08
C LYS A 296 -19.70 -21.23 -8.15
N SER A 297 -18.92 -22.12 -8.75
CA SER A 297 -17.94 -22.96 -8.05
C SER A 297 -16.58 -22.85 -8.71
N TYR A 298 -15.54 -22.89 -7.91
CA TYR A 298 -14.15 -22.71 -8.33
C TYR A 298 -13.27 -23.80 -7.75
N ARG A 299 -12.17 -24.07 -8.46
CA ARG A 299 -11.12 -24.97 -8.00
C ARG A 299 -9.77 -24.32 -8.22
N ILE A 300 -8.98 -24.25 -7.16
CA ILE A 300 -7.61 -23.73 -7.20
C ILE A 300 -6.68 -24.89 -6.86
N ARG A 301 -5.67 -25.10 -7.70
CA ARG A 301 -4.64 -26.11 -7.49
C ARG A 301 -3.39 -25.45 -6.94
N ARG A 302 -2.78 -26.06 -5.95
CA ARG A 302 -1.55 -25.58 -5.31
C ARG A 302 -0.60 -26.74 -5.09
N ARG A 303 0.63 -26.56 -5.56
CA ARG A 303 1.77 -27.38 -5.14
C ARG A 303 2.49 -26.64 -4.03
N MET A 304 2.85 -27.37 -2.97
CA MET A 304 3.58 -26.82 -1.82
C MET A 304 4.87 -27.59 -1.63
N THR A 305 5.96 -26.86 -1.47
CA THR A 305 7.28 -27.41 -1.13
C THR A 305 7.86 -26.64 0.05
N LEU A 306 8.82 -27.23 0.77
CA LEU A 306 9.53 -26.54 1.85
C LEU A 306 10.35 -25.34 1.33
N ALA A 307 10.95 -25.47 0.14
CA ALA A 307 11.77 -24.41 -0.46
C ALA A 307 10.96 -23.15 -0.78
N GLU A 308 9.71 -23.31 -1.19
CA GLU A 308 8.79 -22.20 -1.51
C GLU A 308 8.03 -21.68 -0.28
N ASN A 309 8.18 -22.32 0.89
CA ASN A 309 7.49 -21.94 2.13
C ASN A 309 8.44 -22.01 3.34
N PRO A 310 9.46 -21.15 3.42
CA PRO A 310 10.50 -21.23 4.45
C PRO A 310 9.97 -21.15 5.89
N PHE A 311 8.87 -20.43 6.15
CA PHE A 311 8.26 -20.36 7.48
C PHE A 311 7.86 -21.73 8.06
N LEU A 312 7.72 -22.78 7.24
CA LEU A 312 7.38 -24.12 7.71
C LEU A 312 8.45 -24.72 8.62
N TYR A 313 9.71 -24.33 8.48
CA TYR A 313 10.77 -24.75 9.41
C TYR A 313 10.50 -24.23 10.84
N ASP A 314 9.79 -23.12 10.95
CA ASP A 314 9.38 -22.51 12.21
C ASP A 314 8.03 -23.04 12.74
N HIS A 315 7.43 -24.01 12.06
CA HIS A 315 6.22 -24.69 12.52
C HIS A 315 6.38 -26.22 12.40
N THR A 316 7.20 -26.75 13.30
CA THR A 316 7.62 -28.15 13.35
C THR A 316 7.03 -28.85 14.58
N ILE A 317 6.31 -29.96 14.38
CA ILE A 317 5.71 -30.76 15.46
C ILE A 317 6.33 -32.14 15.43
N ALA A 318 6.99 -32.56 16.51
CA ALA A 318 7.70 -33.84 16.61
C ALA A 318 8.62 -34.10 15.38
N ASP A 319 9.48 -33.11 15.08
CA ASP A 319 10.43 -33.07 13.95
C ASP A 319 9.84 -33.13 12.54
N VAL A 320 8.53 -32.96 12.42
CA VAL A 320 7.84 -32.88 11.13
C VAL A 320 7.32 -31.47 10.90
N GLN A 321 7.70 -30.84 9.79
CA GLN A 321 7.11 -29.56 9.37
C GLN A 321 5.63 -29.78 9.02
N VAL A 322 4.75 -28.96 9.60
CA VAL A 322 3.30 -29.06 9.42
C VAL A 322 2.77 -27.71 8.96
N LEU A 323 1.84 -27.70 8.00
CA LEU A 323 1.15 -26.47 7.62
C LEU A 323 0.29 -25.98 8.81
N PRO A 324 0.50 -24.74 9.32
CA PRO A 324 -0.39 -24.16 10.32
C PRO A 324 -1.83 -24.12 9.83
N ALA A 325 -2.77 -24.46 10.71
CA ALA A 325 -4.20 -24.40 10.38
C ALA A 325 -4.64 -22.98 9.98
N THR A 326 -4.01 -21.96 10.55
CA THR A 326 -4.23 -20.54 10.24
C THR A 326 -3.75 -20.17 8.83
N CYS A 327 -2.65 -20.77 8.34
CA CYS A 327 -2.20 -20.62 6.95
C CYS A 327 -3.19 -21.28 5.98
N ALA A 328 -3.72 -22.46 6.31
CA ALA A 328 -4.76 -23.11 5.52
C ALA A 328 -6.05 -22.26 5.46
N MET A 329 -6.46 -21.68 6.59
CA MET A 329 -7.58 -20.74 6.66
C MET A 329 -7.30 -19.49 5.81
N SER A 330 -6.08 -18.93 5.87
CA SER A 330 -5.69 -17.77 5.05
C SER A 330 -5.76 -18.08 3.56
N TRP A 331 -5.39 -19.29 3.13
CA TRP A 331 -5.54 -19.70 1.73
C TRP A 331 -7.01 -19.70 1.30
N MET A 332 -7.92 -20.23 2.12
CA MET A 332 -9.35 -20.19 1.86
C MET A 332 -9.88 -18.75 1.78
N ILE A 333 -9.46 -17.89 2.72
CA ILE A 333 -9.86 -16.48 2.80
C ILE A 333 -9.39 -15.71 1.55
N HIS A 334 -8.09 -15.76 1.24
CA HIS A 334 -7.52 -15.00 0.13
C HIS A 334 -8.13 -15.40 -1.20
N ALA A 335 -8.39 -16.69 -1.41
CA ALA A 335 -9.05 -17.16 -2.61
C ALA A 335 -10.46 -16.58 -2.76
N CYS A 336 -11.23 -16.47 -1.67
CA CYS A 336 -12.57 -15.87 -1.71
C CYS A 336 -12.51 -14.35 -2.02
N GLU A 337 -11.55 -13.63 -1.43
CA GLU A 337 -11.35 -12.19 -1.72
C GLU A 337 -10.86 -11.93 -3.15
N GLU A 338 -10.01 -12.80 -3.70
CA GLU A 338 -9.48 -12.67 -5.07
C GLU A 338 -10.55 -12.93 -6.14
N ILE A 339 -11.52 -13.80 -5.88
CA ILE A 339 -12.67 -14.02 -6.79
C ILE A 339 -13.55 -12.76 -6.87
N TYR A 340 -13.68 -12.00 -5.77
CA TYR A 340 -14.51 -10.78 -5.71
C TYR A 340 -13.72 -9.56 -5.21
N PRO A 341 -12.97 -8.89 -6.09
CA PRO A 341 -12.30 -7.64 -5.77
C PRO A 341 -13.26 -6.59 -5.19
N GLY A 342 -12.80 -5.90 -4.14
CA GLY A 342 -13.58 -4.93 -3.38
C GLY A 342 -14.38 -5.52 -2.21
N TYR A 343 -14.46 -6.85 -2.08
CA TYR A 343 -14.97 -7.51 -0.87
C TYR A 343 -13.82 -7.87 0.08
N ARG A 344 -14.13 -7.92 1.37
CA ARG A 344 -13.18 -8.24 2.44
C ARG A 344 -13.70 -9.32 3.35
N TYR A 345 -12.81 -10.20 3.81
CA TYR A 345 -13.14 -11.22 4.79
C TYR A 345 -13.66 -10.61 6.09
N LEU A 346 -14.85 -11.04 6.48
CA LEU A 346 -15.46 -10.69 7.77
C LEU A 346 -15.34 -11.85 8.75
N ASN A 347 -15.85 -13.03 8.38
CA ASN A 347 -15.88 -14.17 9.30
C ASN A 347 -15.74 -15.53 8.62
N CYS A 348 -15.24 -16.48 9.41
CA CYS A 348 -15.08 -17.89 9.09
C CYS A 348 -15.85 -18.70 10.13
N ARG A 349 -16.72 -19.59 9.65
CA ARG A 349 -17.60 -20.44 10.46
C ARG A 349 -17.28 -21.90 10.20
N GLU A 350 -17.46 -22.72 11.23
CA GLU A 350 -17.29 -24.18 11.14
C GLU A 350 -15.94 -24.62 10.56
N PHE A 351 -14.85 -23.92 10.90
CA PHE A 351 -13.52 -24.32 10.46
C PHE A 351 -13.12 -25.64 11.14
N LYS A 352 -12.83 -26.65 10.34
CA LYS A 352 -12.48 -28.01 10.81
C LYS A 352 -11.12 -28.41 10.26
N VAL A 353 -10.25 -28.89 11.14
CA VAL A 353 -9.04 -29.62 10.77
C VAL A 353 -9.42 -31.10 10.69
N LEU A 354 -9.54 -31.62 9.46
CA LEU A 354 -9.91 -33.02 9.20
C LEU A 354 -8.66 -33.90 9.14
N LYS A 355 -7.62 -33.41 8.45
CA LYS A 355 -6.30 -34.04 8.39
C LYS A 355 -5.25 -32.95 8.12
N GLY A 356 -4.31 -32.76 9.04
CA GLY A 356 -3.19 -31.84 8.84
C GLY A 356 -2.37 -32.17 7.59
N ILE A 357 -1.64 -31.17 7.09
CA ILE A 357 -0.69 -31.34 5.99
C ILE A 357 0.71 -31.38 6.57
N SER A 358 1.36 -32.53 6.48
CA SER A 358 2.72 -32.76 6.97
C SER A 358 3.69 -32.86 5.80
N PHE A 359 4.82 -32.17 5.88
CA PHE A 359 5.86 -32.14 4.85
C PHE A 359 6.85 -33.28 5.09
N ASN A 360 6.40 -34.49 4.82
CA ASN A 360 7.20 -35.72 4.90
C ASN A 360 6.91 -36.60 3.67
N SER A 361 7.29 -37.88 3.73
CA SER A 361 7.06 -38.84 2.63
C SER A 361 5.59 -39.07 2.26
N THR A 362 4.64 -38.52 3.02
CA THR A 362 3.19 -38.59 2.75
C THR A 362 2.61 -37.30 2.15
N LEU A 363 3.45 -36.29 1.89
CA LEU A 363 3.05 -35.05 1.22
C LEU A 363 2.51 -35.37 -0.18
N ALA A 364 1.37 -34.78 -0.53
CA ALA A 364 0.78 -34.94 -1.86
C ALA A 364 1.47 -34.04 -2.89
N ASP A 365 1.50 -34.47 -4.15
CA ASP A 365 2.05 -33.67 -5.26
C ASP A 365 1.25 -32.38 -5.49
N GLU A 366 -0.05 -32.42 -5.20
CA GLU A 366 -0.97 -31.31 -5.42
C GLU A 366 -2.09 -31.31 -4.37
N TYR A 367 -2.48 -30.10 -3.97
CA TYR A 367 -3.65 -29.82 -3.13
C TYR A 367 -4.64 -28.98 -3.92
N ILE A 368 -5.93 -29.25 -3.72
CA ILE A 368 -7.04 -28.59 -4.39
C ILE A 368 -7.88 -27.88 -3.33
N LEU A 369 -8.04 -26.56 -3.50
CA LEU A 369 -9.03 -25.77 -2.79
C LEU A 369 -10.29 -25.71 -3.66
N GLU A 370 -11.35 -26.36 -3.21
CA GLU A 370 -12.70 -26.24 -3.77
C GLU A 370 -13.45 -25.11 -3.06
N ILE A 371 -14.10 -24.24 -3.84
CA ILE A 371 -14.84 -23.08 -3.35
C ILE A 371 -16.22 -23.13 -4.02
N GLN A 372 -17.27 -23.13 -3.22
CA GLN A 372 -18.65 -23.12 -3.70
C GLN A 372 -19.37 -21.94 -3.07
N GLU A 373 -19.91 -21.05 -3.91
CA GLU A 373 -20.78 -19.97 -3.44
C GLU A 373 -22.08 -20.57 -2.88
N LEU A 374 -22.43 -20.19 -1.65
CA LEU A 374 -23.64 -20.63 -0.96
C LEU A 374 -24.77 -19.61 -1.09
N SER A 375 -24.42 -18.33 -0.95
CA SER A 375 -25.38 -17.22 -1.01
C SER A 375 -24.67 -15.91 -1.36
N LYS A 376 -25.44 -14.98 -1.93
CA LYS A 376 -25.01 -13.61 -2.26
C LYS A 376 -26.13 -12.64 -1.90
N ASN A 377 -25.77 -11.51 -1.31
CA ASN A 377 -26.64 -10.35 -1.24
C ASN A 377 -25.96 -9.17 -1.92
N SER A 378 -26.64 -8.57 -2.90
CA SER A 378 -26.08 -7.56 -3.81
C SER A 378 -25.41 -6.42 -3.04
N GLY A 379 -24.10 -6.29 -3.18
CA GLY A 379 -23.30 -5.24 -2.55
C GLY A 379 -23.05 -5.40 -1.05
N GLU A 380 -23.60 -6.43 -0.40
CA GLU A 380 -23.46 -6.64 1.04
C GLU A 380 -22.48 -7.76 1.37
N PHE A 381 -22.76 -9.00 0.96
CA PHE A 381 -21.95 -10.16 1.36
C PHE A 381 -22.03 -11.33 0.38
N ILE A 382 -21.04 -12.21 0.50
CA ILE A 382 -20.99 -13.51 -0.17
C ILE A 382 -20.55 -14.57 0.84
N ASP A 383 -21.27 -15.69 0.91
CA ASP A 383 -20.87 -16.86 1.67
C ASP A 383 -20.31 -17.94 0.75
N PHE A 384 -19.19 -18.54 1.15
CA PHE A 384 -18.53 -19.62 0.43
C PHE A 384 -18.37 -20.85 1.33
N GLN A 385 -18.71 -22.04 0.83
CA GLN A 385 -18.17 -23.28 1.36
C GLN A 385 -16.81 -23.53 0.73
N THR A 386 -15.80 -23.71 1.58
CA THR A 386 -14.43 -24.00 1.15
C THR A 386 -13.98 -25.36 1.68
N LYS A 387 -13.20 -26.09 0.87
CA LYS A 387 -12.59 -27.38 1.25
C LYS A 387 -11.20 -27.50 0.63
N ILE A 388 -10.20 -27.85 1.43
CA ILE A 388 -8.88 -28.25 0.94
C ILE A 388 -8.81 -29.77 0.93
N LEU A 389 -8.46 -30.34 -0.22
CA LEU A 389 -8.32 -31.78 -0.41
C LEU A 389 -7.07 -32.13 -1.22
N SER A 390 -6.64 -33.38 -1.14
CA SER A 390 -5.63 -33.96 -2.02
C SER A 390 -6.12 -35.32 -2.55
N LYS A 391 -5.44 -35.85 -3.57
CA LYS A 391 -5.65 -37.22 -4.04
C LYS A 391 -4.36 -38.01 -3.87
N ASN A 392 -4.47 -39.24 -3.37
CA ASN A 392 -3.33 -40.15 -3.35
C ASN A 392 -3.08 -40.75 -4.75
N ALA A 393 -2.00 -41.52 -4.91
CA ALA A 393 -1.64 -42.17 -6.17
C ALA A 393 -2.71 -43.13 -6.73
N GLN A 394 -3.63 -43.61 -5.88
CA GLN A 394 -4.76 -44.49 -6.25
C GLN A 394 -6.03 -43.69 -6.57
N GLY A 395 -5.98 -42.36 -6.56
CA GLY A 395 -7.11 -41.48 -6.83
C GLY A 395 -8.06 -41.26 -5.65
N LYS A 396 -7.77 -41.80 -4.46
CA LYS A 396 -8.60 -41.62 -3.26
C LYS A 396 -8.43 -40.19 -2.73
N THR A 397 -9.56 -39.53 -2.48
CA THR A 397 -9.62 -38.18 -1.92
C THR A 397 -9.33 -38.18 -0.42
N HIS A 398 -8.46 -37.29 0.01
CA HIS A 398 -8.23 -36.95 1.41
C HIS A 398 -8.66 -35.51 1.66
N PHE A 399 -9.60 -35.31 2.58
CA PHE A 399 -10.01 -33.96 3.01
C PHE A 399 -9.11 -33.49 4.15
N HIS A 400 -8.59 -32.28 4.03
CA HIS A 400 -7.65 -31.70 4.98
C HIS A 400 -8.31 -30.64 5.86
N PHE A 401 -9.00 -29.68 5.25
CA PHE A 401 -9.63 -28.56 5.95
C PHE A 401 -10.97 -28.21 5.29
N SER A 402 -11.90 -27.67 6.06
CA SER A 402 -13.14 -27.10 5.54
C SER A 402 -13.61 -25.92 6.37
N ALA A 403 -14.23 -24.92 5.74
CA ALA A 403 -14.84 -23.78 6.43
C ALA A 403 -15.92 -23.12 5.58
N ILE A 404 -16.78 -22.34 6.23
CA ILE A 404 -17.67 -21.39 5.57
C ILE A 404 -17.08 -19.99 5.73
N ILE A 405 -16.72 -19.34 4.64
CA ILE A 405 -16.11 -18.01 4.62
C ILE A 405 -17.14 -16.98 4.17
N ARG A 406 -17.28 -15.89 4.93
CA ARG A 406 -18.03 -14.71 4.52
C ARG A 406 -17.10 -13.56 4.17
N VAL A 407 -17.31 -12.98 3.00
CA VAL A 407 -16.75 -11.68 2.61
C VAL A 407 -17.85 -10.64 2.51
N VAL A 408 -17.53 -9.37 2.79
CA VAL A 408 -18.48 -8.24 2.77
C VAL A 408 -17.95 -7.08 1.94
N GLY A 409 -18.84 -6.34 1.29
CA GLY A 409 -18.49 -5.15 0.51
C GLY A 409 -18.17 -3.92 1.36
N LYS A 410 -18.65 -3.92 2.62
CA LYS A 410 -18.38 -2.89 3.62
C LYS A 410 -18.12 -3.55 4.96
N MET A 411 -16.96 -3.26 5.55
CA MET A 411 -16.62 -3.76 6.88
C MET A 411 -17.49 -3.09 7.95
N PRO A 412 -18.01 -3.84 8.94
CA PRO A 412 -18.61 -3.25 10.13
C PRO A 412 -17.55 -2.53 10.98
N GLU A 413 -18.02 -1.65 11.87
CA GLU A 413 -17.14 -1.00 12.85
C GLU A 413 -16.54 -2.04 13.81
N ALA A 414 -15.29 -1.80 14.21
CA ALA A 414 -14.58 -2.68 15.13
C ALA A 414 -15.18 -2.56 16.54
N PRO A 415 -15.59 -3.68 17.16
CA PRO A 415 -16.11 -3.67 18.52
C PRO A 415 -15.02 -3.35 19.54
N ILE A 416 -15.43 -2.87 20.71
CA ILE A 416 -14.56 -2.69 21.88
C ILE A 416 -14.64 -3.94 22.76
N TYR A 417 -13.49 -4.38 23.24
CA TYR A 417 -13.38 -5.47 24.19
C TYR A 417 -13.72 -4.99 25.60
N GLU A 418 -14.93 -5.31 26.06
CA GLU A 418 -15.47 -4.81 27.34
C GLU A 418 -14.73 -5.37 28.57
N SER A 419 -14.18 -6.59 28.47
CA SER A 419 -13.47 -7.25 29.57
C SER A 419 -11.96 -6.95 29.58
N LEU A 420 -11.56 -5.78 29.08
CA LEU A 420 -10.17 -5.34 29.00
C LEU A 420 -9.50 -5.34 30.37
N ASN A 421 -8.37 -6.04 30.49
CA ASN A 421 -7.51 -5.97 31.66
C ASN A 421 -6.04 -6.11 31.25
N LEU A 422 -5.30 -5.02 31.37
CA LEU A 422 -3.86 -4.95 31.08
C LEU A 422 -3.01 -4.76 32.34
N THR A 423 -3.58 -5.02 33.52
CA THR A 423 -2.84 -4.96 34.79
C THR A 423 -1.82 -6.08 34.83
N GLU A 424 -0.61 -5.76 35.26
CA GLU A 424 0.47 -6.73 35.43
C GLU A 424 0.38 -7.39 36.82
N ASP A 425 0.19 -8.71 36.87
CA ASP A 425 0.15 -9.47 38.13
C ASP A 425 1.50 -10.08 38.52
N ASN A 426 2.45 -10.16 37.59
CA ASN A 426 3.77 -10.76 37.75
C ASN A 426 3.77 -12.24 38.21
N ILE A 427 2.69 -12.98 37.97
CA ILE A 427 2.59 -14.41 38.31
C ILE A 427 3.48 -15.25 37.38
N ILE A 428 3.46 -14.95 36.07
CA ILE A 428 4.35 -15.56 35.08
C ILE A 428 5.39 -14.51 34.66
N THR A 429 6.66 -14.75 35.02
CA THR A 429 7.77 -13.81 34.79
C THR A 429 8.62 -14.16 33.55
N THR A 430 8.32 -15.28 32.88
CA THR A 430 8.94 -15.64 31.60
C THR A 430 8.65 -14.57 30.54
N THR A 431 9.63 -14.25 29.70
CA THR A 431 9.49 -13.24 28.65
C THR A 431 10.10 -13.72 27.33
N GLY A 432 9.55 -13.23 26.22
CA GLY A 432 10.04 -13.42 24.86
C GLY A 432 10.42 -14.87 24.54
N LYS A 433 11.66 -15.05 24.07
CA LYS A 433 12.21 -16.36 23.70
C LYS A 433 12.15 -17.42 24.82
N GLY A 434 12.03 -17.00 26.08
CA GLY A 434 11.89 -17.91 27.22
C GLY A 434 10.68 -18.83 27.15
N PHE A 435 9.61 -18.46 26.44
CA PHE A 435 8.44 -19.32 26.21
C PHE A 435 8.70 -20.48 25.24
N TYR A 436 9.77 -20.39 24.45
CA TYR A 436 10.03 -21.29 23.31
C TYR A 436 11.31 -22.13 23.48
N GLN A 437 12.16 -21.81 24.46
CA GLN A 437 13.50 -22.40 24.61
C GLN A 437 13.66 -23.29 25.86
N ASN A 438 12.68 -23.33 26.77
CA ASN A 438 12.83 -23.89 28.11
C ASN A 438 11.93 -25.11 28.39
N GLY A 439 12.44 -26.31 28.07
CA GLY A 439 11.93 -27.58 28.63
C GLY A 439 10.85 -28.30 27.82
N GLU A 440 10.38 -29.44 28.36
CA GLU A 440 9.45 -30.38 27.71
C GLU A 440 8.08 -29.78 27.35
N SER A 441 7.74 -28.62 27.94
CA SER A 441 6.48 -27.89 27.75
C SER A 441 6.61 -26.63 26.90
N SER A 442 7.75 -26.41 26.24
CA SER A 442 7.97 -25.23 25.38
C SER A 442 7.00 -25.21 24.20
N LEU A 443 6.64 -24.00 23.76
CA LEU A 443 5.97 -23.83 22.47
C LEU A 443 6.90 -24.35 21.36
N PHE A 444 6.38 -25.16 20.43
CA PHE A 444 7.16 -25.79 19.35
C PHE A 444 7.52 -24.82 18.19
N HIS A 445 7.07 -23.58 18.29
CA HIS A 445 7.18 -22.55 17.27
C HIS A 445 8.61 -22.00 17.15
N GLY A 446 9.10 -21.86 15.93
CA GLY A 446 10.35 -21.18 15.57
C GLY A 446 10.15 -19.68 15.30
N PRO A 447 11.24 -18.95 14.98
CA PRO A 447 11.28 -17.48 14.94
C PRO A 447 10.10 -16.77 14.27
N ALA A 448 9.56 -17.25 13.14
CA ALA A 448 8.42 -16.62 12.47
C ALA A 448 7.12 -16.53 13.31
N PHE A 449 7.04 -17.26 14.43
CA PHE A 449 5.87 -17.36 15.30
C PHE A 449 6.19 -17.05 16.78
N GLN A 450 7.41 -16.57 17.10
CA GLN A 450 7.90 -16.36 18.47
C GLN A 450 7.60 -14.96 19.03
N GLU A 451 6.36 -14.51 18.92
CA GLU A 451 6.04 -13.08 19.08
C GLU A 451 5.26 -12.72 20.35
N ILE A 452 5.11 -13.65 21.30
CA ILE A 452 4.66 -13.33 22.65
C ILE A 452 5.81 -12.69 23.42
N THR A 453 5.65 -11.42 23.83
CA THR A 453 6.68 -10.69 24.58
C THR A 453 6.61 -10.99 26.06
N ARG A 454 5.41 -11.05 26.65
CA ARG A 454 5.18 -11.31 28.08
C ARG A 454 3.73 -11.66 28.39
N VAL A 455 3.51 -12.27 29.56
CA VAL A 455 2.17 -12.42 30.18
C VAL A 455 1.91 -11.20 31.06
N LEU A 456 0.76 -10.55 30.90
CA LEU A 456 0.34 -9.44 31.76
C LEU A 456 -0.39 -9.96 32.99
N ASN A 457 -1.40 -10.80 32.77
CA ASN A 457 -2.15 -11.42 33.86
C ASN A 457 -2.64 -12.82 33.51
N VAL A 458 -2.83 -13.63 34.55
CA VAL A 458 -3.30 -15.02 34.44
C VAL A 458 -4.16 -15.41 35.65
N ASN A 459 -5.28 -16.07 35.38
CA ASN A 459 -6.15 -16.67 36.39
C ASN A 459 -6.84 -17.93 35.81
N PRO A 460 -7.59 -18.70 36.62
CA PRO A 460 -8.22 -19.95 36.15
C PRO A 460 -9.21 -19.79 34.98
N ASN A 461 -9.69 -18.59 34.68
CA ASN A 461 -10.67 -18.35 33.63
C ASN A 461 -10.10 -17.54 32.45
N LYS A 462 -8.90 -16.96 32.59
CA LYS A 462 -8.36 -16.03 31.60
C LYS A 462 -6.84 -15.89 31.67
N ILE A 463 -6.20 -15.70 30.52
CA ILE A 463 -4.84 -15.19 30.40
C ILE A 463 -4.81 -14.03 29.41
N THR A 464 -4.04 -12.98 29.70
CA THR A 464 -3.77 -11.89 28.76
C THR A 464 -2.27 -11.78 28.52
N VAL A 465 -1.88 -11.79 27.25
CA VAL A 465 -0.49 -11.68 26.81
C VAL A 465 -0.29 -10.45 25.93
N GLU A 466 0.91 -9.89 25.99
CA GLU A 466 1.39 -8.87 25.07
C GLU A 466 2.19 -9.55 23.95
N CYS A 467 1.98 -9.07 22.73
CA CYS A 467 2.64 -9.57 21.53
C CYS A 467 3.18 -8.41 20.69
N CYS A 468 4.20 -8.67 19.86
CA CYS A 468 4.69 -7.70 18.89
C CYS A 468 5.18 -8.46 17.65
N TRP A 469 4.52 -8.27 16.51
CA TRP A 469 4.88 -8.98 15.27
C TRP A 469 5.70 -8.06 14.35
N PRO A 470 7.00 -8.33 14.10
CA PRO A 470 7.91 -7.40 13.42
C PRO A 470 7.86 -7.44 11.88
N GLU A 471 6.87 -8.14 11.31
CA GLU A 471 6.81 -8.55 9.90
C GLU A 471 7.96 -9.45 9.46
N ILE A 472 7.61 -10.53 8.75
CA ILE A 472 8.58 -11.43 8.13
C ILE A 472 8.64 -11.15 6.63
N SER A 473 9.81 -11.29 5.99
CA SER A 473 9.97 -10.96 4.56
C SER A 473 9.00 -11.75 3.66
N GLU A 474 8.59 -11.18 2.52
CA GLU A 474 7.75 -11.88 1.52
C GLU A 474 8.33 -13.24 1.12
N GLN A 475 9.66 -13.32 0.98
CA GLN A 475 10.35 -14.57 0.69
C GLN A 475 10.16 -15.62 1.80
N ALA A 476 10.21 -15.22 3.07
CA ALA A 476 9.99 -16.12 4.20
C ALA A 476 8.52 -16.55 4.32
N GLN A 477 7.58 -15.65 4.02
CA GLN A 477 6.14 -15.94 4.00
C GLN A 477 5.76 -16.97 2.92
N GLY A 478 6.54 -17.06 1.83
CA GLY A 478 6.35 -18.03 0.77
C GLY A 478 4.99 -17.88 0.09
N GLN A 479 4.24 -18.99 -0.04
CA GLN A 479 2.93 -19.00 -0.70
C GLN A 479 1.77 -18.57 0.21
N PHE A 480 2.06 -18.07 1.42
CA PHE A 480 1.07 -17.67 2.42
C PHE A 480 1.33 -16.23 2.91
N PRO A 481 1.19 -15.24 2.01
CA PRO A 481 1.49 -13.87 2.34
C PRO A 481 0.50 -13.29 3.36
N VAL A 482 0.95 -12.37 4.20
CA VAL A 482 0.09 -11.54 5.04
C VAL A 482 -0.63 -10.54 4.14
N LYS A 483 -1.97 -10.58 4.16
CA LYS A 483 -2.84 -9.61 3.49
C LYS A 483 -3.76 -8.98 4.51
N TRP A 484 -5.07 -8.93 4.22
CA TRP A 484 -6.08 -8.56 5.20
C TRP A 484 -6.00 -9.50 6.42
N HIS A 485 -6.12 -10.81 6.19
CA HIS A 485 -5.87 -11.80 7.24
C HIS A 485 -4.36 -12.07 7.41
N ASN A 486 -3.90 -12.05 8.65
CA ASN A 486 -2.53 -12.39 9.02
C ASN A 486 -2.50 -13.77 9.72
N PRO A 487 -2.06 -14.84 9.04
CA PRO A 487 -2.07 -16.18 9.62
C PRO A 487 -1.11 -16.34 10.81
N TYR A 488 -0.04 -15.54 10.88
CA TYR A 488 0.96 -15.61 11.94
C TYR A 488 0.39 -15.04 13.23
N THR A 489 -0.24 -13.85 13.21
CA THR A 489 -0.86 -13.27 14.41
C THR A 489 -2.07 -14.07 14.87
N THR A 490 -2.83 -14.65 13.94
CA THR A 490 -3.92 -15.58 14.28
C THR A 490 -3.37 -16.82 14.99
N ASP A 491 -2.22 -17.35 14.55
CA ASP A 491 -1.56 -18.49 15.22
C ASP A 491 -1.07 -18.11 16.62
N ILE A 492 -0.31 -17.01 16.72
CA ILE A 492 0.20 -16.43 17.96
C ILE A 492 -0.93 -16.27 18.99
N SER A 493 -2.13 -15.86 18.56
CA SER A 493 -3.26 -15.71 19.47
C SER A 493 -3.65 -17.00 20.19
N THR A 494 -3.48 -18.15 19.53
CA THR A 494 -3.83 -19.44 20.12
C THR A 494 -2.76 -19.95 21.09
N GLN A 495 -1.52 -19.46 20.98
CA GLN A 495 -0.40 -19.88 21.82
C GLN A 495 -0.61 -19.50 23.31
N SER A 496 -1.41 -18.47 23.61
CA SER A 496 -1.71 -18.11 25.00
C SER A 496 -2.45 -19.21 25.77
N LEU A 497 -3.29 -20.00 25.08
CA LEU A 497 -3.96 -21.16 25.69
C LEU A 497 -2.94 -22.22 26.15
N TRP A 498 -1.85 -22.39 25.40
CA TRP A 498 -0.78 -23.30 25.75
C TRP A 498 -0.07 -22.87 27.03
N ILE A 499 0.21 -21.56 27.17
CA ILE A 499 0.81 -20.99 28.38
C ILE A 499 -0.10 -21.22 29.58
N TRP A 500 -1.41 -20.96 29.41
CA TRP A 500 -2.41 -21.17 30.45
C TRP A 500 -2.51 -22.65 30.87
N LEU A 501 -2.59 -23.57 29.91
CA LEU A 501 -2.67 -25.02 30.18
C LEU A 501 -1.42 -25.53 30.89
N ASN A 502 -0.24 -25.12 30.45
CA ASN A 502 0.99 -25.52 31.10
C ASN A 502 1.05 -24.98 32.54
N HIS A 503 0.69 -23.71 32.76
CA HIS A 503 0.71 -23.09 34.09
C HIS A 503 -0.21 -23.81 35.09
N PHE A 504 -1.47 -24.07 34.74
CA PHE A 504 -2.45 -24.65 35.67
C PHE A 504 -2.49 -26.18 35.69
N HIS A 505 -2.13 -26.84 34.59
CA HIS A 505 -2.38 -28.27 34.40
C HIS A 505 -1.16 -29.08 33.98
N GLN A 506 -0.02 -28.44 33.63
CA GLN A 506 1.13 -29.13 33.03
C GLN A 506 0.68 -29.97 31.83
N GLU A 507 -0.12 -29.36 30.96
CA GLU A 507 -0.69 -29.98 29.76
C GLU A 507 -0.41 -29.11 28.53
N VAL A 508 -0.59 -29.71 27.36
CA VAL A 508 -0.45 -29.07 26.05
C VAL A 508 -1.63 -29.45 25.16
N CYS A 509 -1.90 -28.69 24.11
CA CYS A 509 -3.04 -28.96 23.24
C CYS A 509 -2.75 -28.68 21.77
N LEU A 510 -3.41 -29.40 20.86
CA LEU A 510 -3.40 -29.09 19.43
C LEU A 510 -4.73 -28.47 18.99
N PRO A 511 -4.72 -27.61 17.95
CA PRO A 511 -5.95 -27.07 17.38
C PRO A 511 -6.84 -28.19 16.82
N GLY A 512 -8.13 -28.19 17.17
CA GLY A 512 -9.10 -29.16 16.66
C GLY A 512 -10.13 -28.53 15.72
N GLN A 513 -10.95 -27.63 16.27
CA GLN A 513 -12.06 -27.00 15.55
C GLN A 513 -12.22 -25.55 16.00
N LEU A 514 -12.59 -24.66 15.08
CA LEU A 514 -13.05 -23.32 15.43
C LEU A 514 -14.54 -23.22 15.11
N THR A 515 -15.32 -22.71 16.05
CA THR A 515 -16.75 -22.50 15.83
C THR A 515 -16.96 -21.26 14.97
N TYR A 516 -16.31 -20.17 15.35
CA TYR A 516 -16.46 -18.87 14.70
C TYR A 516 -15.18 -18.06 14.83
N SER A 517 -14.76 -17.37 13.78
CA SER A 517 -13.70 -16.37 13.84
C SER A 517 -14.05 -15.18 12.95
N GLU A 518 -13.61 -14.00 13.31
CA GLU A 518 -13.87 -12.78 12.54
C GLU A 518 -12.77 -11.75 12.69
N GLN A 519 -12.72 -10.83 11.73
CA GLN A 519 -11.72 -9.79 11.67
C GLN A 519 -12.37 -8.45 11.30
N PHE A 520 -11.94 -7.39 11.99
CA PHE A 520 -12.46 -6.02 11.83
C PHE A 520 -11.37 -5.05 11.41
N LEU A 521 -10.14 -5.24 11.87
CA LEU A 521 -8.99 -4.37 11.60
C LEU A 521 -7.74 -5.23 11.33
N THR A 522 -6.73 -4.63 10.71
CA THR A 522 -5.40 -5.24 10.58
C THR A 522 -4.61 -5.07 11.88
N VAL A 523 -3.88 -6.10 12.28
CA VAL A 523 -2.93 -6.00 13.40
C VAL A 523 -1.75 -5.11 12.98
N PRO A 524 -1.32 -4.15 13.80
CA PRO A 524 -0.22 -3.26 13.44
C PRO A 524 1.11 -4.01 13.42
N CYS A 525 1.96 -3.69 12.44
CA CYS A 525 3.32 -4.20 12.35
C CYS A 525 4.24 -3.51 13.35
N SER A 526 5.18 -4.26 13.94
CA SER A 526 6.25 -3.76 14.82
C SER A 526 5.75 -2.89 15.97
N SER A 527 4.51 -3.11 16.38
CA SER A 527 3.81 -2.36 17.43
C SER A 527 3.13 -3.35 18.38
N PRO A 528 3.09 -3.07 19.70
CA PRO A 528 2.43 -3.95 20.64
C PRO A 528 0.93 -4.12 20.35
N PHE A 529 0.46 -5.35 20.45
CA PHE A 529 -0.95 -5.71 20.53
C PHE A 529 -1.14 -6.76 21.64
N TYR A 530 -2.40 -7.02 22.01
CA TYR A 530 -2.70 -7.89 23.13
C TYR A 530 -3.62 -9.03 22.70
N VAL A 531 -3.45 -10.18 23.34
CA VAL A 531 -4.34 -11.32 23.19
C VAL A 531 -4.91 -11.66 24.55
N SER A 532 -6.23 -11.56 24.68
CA SER A 532 -6.98 -12.06 25.83
C SER A 532 -7.60 -13.41 25.46
N CYS A 533 -7.17 -14.46 26.16
CA CYS A 533 -7.70 -15.81 26.02
C CYS A 533 -8.59 -16.14 27.22
N GLU A 534 -9.87 -16.35 26.95
CA GLU A 534 -10.90 -16.65 27.94
C GLU A 534 -11.25 -18.14 27.86
N ILE A 535 -11.16 -18.83 28.99
CA ILE A 535 -11.42 -20.26 29.08
C ILE A 535 -12.91 -20.48 29.31
N GLU A 536 -13.58 -21.14 28.37
CA GLU A 536 -15.02 -21.45 28.50
C GLU A 536 -15.24 -22.76 29.24
N ASN A 537 -14.46 -23.79 28.91
CA ASN A 537 -14.58 -25.11 29.52
C ASN A 537 -13.32 -25.96 29.30
N LYS A 538 -13.00 -26.85 30.25
CA LYS A 538 -11.95 -27.87 30.13
C LYS A 538 -12.51 -29.24 30.51
N THR A 539 -12.16 -30.26 29.72
CA THR A 539 -12.35 -31.67 30.04
C THR A 539 -10.99 -32.37 30.13
N ASP A 540 -10.99 -33.68 30.37
CA ASP A 540 -9.77 -34.49 30.34
C ASP A 540 -9.15 -34.61 28.94
N THR A 541 -9.94 -34.37 27.88
CA THR A 541 -9.53 -34.59 26.49
C THR A 541 -9.51 -33.31 25.64
N GLY A 542 -10.04 -32.20 26.15
CA GLY A 542 -10.07 -30.97 25.37
C GLY A 542 -10.35 -29.71 26.18
N VAL A 543 -10.17 -28.57 25.53
CA VAL A 543 -10.43 -27.24 26.08
C VAL A 543 -11.19 -26.43 25.05
N THR A 544 -12.17 -25.65 25.50
CA THR A 544 -12.83 -24.64 24.70
C THR A 544 -12.44 -23.26 25.22
N ALA A 545 -11.98 -22.38 24.34
CA ALA A 545 -11.58 -21.02 24.68
C ALA A 545 -11.96 -20.00 23.60
N ASN A 546 -12.06 -18.74 24.02
CA ASN A 546 -12.16 -17.58 23.14
C ASN A 546 -10.82 -16.86 23.11
N PHE A 547 -10.43 -16.34 21.95
CA PHE A 547 -9.23 -15.55 21.74
C PHE A 547 -9.60 -14.20 21.17
N ILE A 548 -9.23 -13.12 21.85
CA ILE A 548 -9.55 -11.76 21.45
C ILE A 548 -8.24 -11.00 21.24
N LEU A 549 -7.96 -10.61 19.99
CA LEU A 549 -6.82 -9.77 19.65
C LEU A 549 -7.27 -8.31 19.67
N HIS A 550 -6.61 -7.47 20.46
CA HIS A 550 -7.06 -6.09 20.65
C HIS A 550 -5.92 -5.09 20.86
N SER A 551 -6.24 -3.81 20.64
CA SER A 551 -5.35 -2.68 20.95
C SER A 551 -5.25 -2.44 22.46
N LYS A 552 -4.42 -1.49 22.87
CA LYS A 552 -4.30 -1.06 24.27
C LYS A 552 -5.61 -0.47 24.80
N GLU A 553 -6.37 0.20 23.94
CA GLU A 553 -7.68 0.80 24.20
C GLU A 553 -8.83 -0.21 24.09
N GLY A 554 -8.52 -1.48 23.76
CA GLY A 554 -9.51 -2.55 23.64
C GLY A 554 -10.21 -2.61 22.28
N GLN A 555 -9.78 -1.86 21.26
CA GLN A 555 -10.31 -2.04 19.90
C GLN A 555 -9.96 -3.43 19.39
N ILE A 556 -10.96 -4.22 18.99
CA ILE A 556 -10.75 -5.60 18.54
C ILE A 556 -10.24 -5.61 17.10
N TYR A 557 -9.07 -6.21 16.88
CA TYR A 557 -8.54 -6.50 15.55
C TYR A 557 -9.26 -7.70 14.95
N SER A 558 -9.28 -8.80 15.71
CA SER A 558 -9.93 -10.06 15.35
C SER A 558 -10.28 -10.85 16.61
N ARG A 559 -11.18 -11.82 16.48
CA ARG A 559 -11.46 -12.78 17.56
C ARG A 559 -11.82 -14.15 17.03
N ILE A 560 -11.53 -15.16 17.83
CA ILE A 560 -11.88 -16.55 17.61
C ILE A 560 -12.75 -16.97 18.80
N LEU A 561 -13.96 -17.45 18.53
CA LEU A 561 -14.94 -17.82 19.54
C LEU A 561 -15.24 -19.31 19.48
N GLY A 562 -15.33 -19.94 20.65
CA GLY A 562 -15.60 -21.36 20.82
C GLY A 562 -14.56 -22.24 20.13
N ALA A 563 -13.28 -21.88 20.24
CA ALA A 563 -12.17 -22.66 19.70
C ALA A 563 -11.96 -23.90 20.57
N LYS A 564 -12.02 -25.08 19.95
CA LYS A 564 -11.83 -26.37 20.59
C LYS A 564 -10.42 -26.87 20.31
N ALA A 565 -9.65 -27.03 21.38
CA ALA A 565 -8.34 -27.65 21.37
C ALA A 565 -8.43 -29.06 21.97
N VAL A 566 -7.61 -29.99 21.45
CA VAL A 566 -7.51 -31.36 21.95
C VAL A 566 -6.28 -31.46 22.83
N ILE A 567 -6.44 -31.94 24.07
CA ILE A 567 -5.31 -32.15 24.98
C ILE A 567 -4.43 -33.26 24.40
N TRP A 568 -3.13 -32.98 24.31
CA TRP A 568 -2.16 -33.86 23.68
C TRP A 568 -1.13 -34.36 24.70
N PRO A 569 -0.76 -35.66 24.69
CA PRO A 569 0.25 -36.15 25.64
C PRO A 569 1.62 -35.52 25.40
N MET A 570 2.22 -34.87 26.41
CA MET A 570 3.53 -34.21 26.31
C MET A 570 4.64 -35.13 25.75
N LYS A 571 4.63 -36.42 26.12
CA LYS A 571 5.62 -37.42 25.66
C LYS A 571 5.65 -37.63 24.14
N MET A 572 4.61 -37.20 23.42
CA MET A 572 4.52 -37.32 21.97
C MET A 572 5.09 -36.12 21.20
N LEU A 573 5.38 -35.00 21.87
CA LEU A 573 6.06 -33.84 21.27
C LEU A 573 7.59 -34.00 21.28
N ASN A 574 8.14 -34.72 22.27
CA ASN A 574 9.57 -34.86 22.54
C ASN A 574 10.12 -36.23 22.10
N LYS A 575 9.95 -36.64 20.85
CA LYS A 575 10.81 -37.72 20.31
C LYS A 575 12.11 -37.10 19.84
N LYS A 576 13.08 -36.99 20.76
CA LYS A 576 14.50 -36.86 20.40
C LYS A 576 14.97 -38.00 19.52
#